data_AF-A0A2V8L774-F1
#
_entry.id   AF-A0A2V8L774-F1
#
_cell.length_a   1.000
_cell.length_b   1.000
_cell.length_c   1.000
_cell.angle_alpha   90.00
_cell.angle_beta   90.00
_cell.angle_gamma   90.00
#
_symmetry.space_group_name_H-M   'P 1'
#
loop_
_entity.id
_entity.type
_entity.pdbx_description
1 polymer ?
#
loop_
_entity_poly.entity_id
_entity_poly.type
_entity_poly.pdbx_seq_one_letter_code
_entity_poly.pdbx_strand_id
1 'polypeptide(L)'
;MMKKTGVNTSELGSAVRRRREQQGLSLRDVADITGVSASTLSRIENGAGKPDADNIARLASWLDMPIERVMHDGHRTASDPKPVVYYPHESTPEIVEAHLRADKHLTADTAKALSELFRVAYAQFSATSNKKRA
;
A
#
# COMPACT_ATOMS: atom_id res chain seq x y z
N MET A 1 25.05 -3.68 15.08
CA MET A 1 25.31 -3.52 13.63
C MET A 1 24.00 -3.04 12.99
N MET A 2 23.89 -1.74 12.68
CA MET A 2 22.64 -1.15 12.14
C MET A 2 22.41 -1.68 10.72
N LYS A 3 21.39 -2.53 10.54
CA LYS A 3 21.03 -3.10 9.23
C LYS A 3 20.30 -2.04 8.41
N LYS A 4 20.76 -1.81 7.18
CA LYS A 4 20.25 -0.78 6.26
C LYS A 4 18.81 -1.08 5.84
N THR A 5 17.90 -0.15 6.15
CA THR A 5 16.60 0.00 5.47
C THR A 5 16.84 0.10 3.97
N GLY A 6 16.12 -0.69 3.17
CA GLY A 6 16.33 -0.77 1.73
C GLY A 6 15.02 -0.90 0.98
N VAL A 7 14.95 -0.30 -0.21
CA VAL A 7 13.73 -0.32 -1.03
C VAL A 7 13.55 -1.66 -1.73
N ASN A 8 12.31 -2.17 -1.72
CA ASN A 8 11.85 -3.28 -2.54
C ASN A 8 11.65 -2.83 -3.98
N THR A 9 12.71 -2.82 -4.80
CA THR A 9 12.58 -2.41 -6.22
C THR A 9 11.59 -3.30 -6.97
N SER A 10 11.49 -4.59 -6.63
CA SER A 10 10.57 -5.53 -7.30
C SER A 10 9.09 -5.20 -7.02
N GLU A 11 8.75 -4.89 -5.78
CA GLU A 11 7.39 -4.49 -5.39
C GLU A 11 7.04 -3.12 -5.96
N LEU A 12 7.96 -2.15 -5.89
CA LEU A 12 7.79 -0.85 -6.55
C LEU A 12 7.56 -1.01 -8.05
N GLY A 13 8.40 -1.80 -8.73
CA GLY A 13 8.27 -2.08 -10.15
C GLY A 13 6.95 -2.75 -10.53
N SER A 14 6.51 -3.72 -9.73
CA SER A 14 5.23 -4.40 -9.93
C SER A 14 4.05 -3.45 -9.75
N ALA A 15 4.12 -2.53 -8.78
CA ALA A 15 3.09 -1.50 -8.57
C ALA A 15 3.03 -0.50 -9.74
N VAL A 16 4.20 -0.02 -10.20
CA VAL A 16 4.32 0.86 -11.37
C VAL A 16 3.70 0.22 -12.61
N ARG A 17 4.11 -1.02 -12.93
CA ARG A 17 3.58 -1.76 -14.09
C ARG A 17 2.07 -1.90 -14.03
N ARG A 18 1.54 -2.33 -12.88
CA ARG A 18 0.11 -2.54 -12.68
C ARG A 18 -0.70 -1.26 -12.91
N ARG A 19 -0.30 -0.14 -12.29
CA ARG A 19 -1.03 1.13 -12.45
C ARG A 19 -0.95 1.64 -13.89
N ARG A 20 0.23 1.55 -14.51
CA ARG A 20 0.44 1.92 -15.91
C ARG A 20 -0.51 1.14 -16.84
N GLU A 21 -0.56 -0.18 -16.70
CA GLU A 21 -1.40 -1.05 -17.53
C GLU A 21 -2.89 -0.83 -17.29
N GLN A 22 -3.31 -0.62 -16.03
CA GLN A 22 -4.70 -0.29 -15.69
C GLN A 22 -5.18 1.02 -16.31
N GLN A 23 -4.29 1.99 -16.49
CA GLN A 23 -4.59 3.27 -17.12
C GLN A 23 -4.32 3.27 -18.63
N GLY A 24 -3.89 2.14 -19.21
CA GLY A 24 -3.56 2.04 -20.64
C GLY A 24 -2.36 2.91 -21.06
N LEU A 25 -1.47 3.26 -20.14
CA LEU A 25 -0.35 4.16 -20.37
C LEU A 25 0.88 3.43 -20.91
N SER A 26 1.64 4.10 -21.77
CA SER A 26 2.99 3.69 -22.15
C SER A 26 4.02 4.12 -21.10
N LEU A 27 5.23 3.57 -21.18
CA LEU A 27 6.33 4.02 -20.32
C LEU A 27 6.72 5.48 -20.56
N ARG A 28 6.46 6.02 -21.76
CA ARG A 28 6.70 7.43 -22.08
C ARG A 28 5.67 8.32 -21.41
N ASP A 29 4.39 7.93 -21.45
CA ASP A 29 3.33 8.70 -20.78
C ASP A 29 3.59 8.79 -19.27
N VAL A 30 4.01 7.67 -18.64
CA VAL A 30 4.39 7.68 -17.22
C VAL A 30 5.63 8.54 -16.98
N ALA A 31 6.59 8.56 -17.91
CA ALA A 31 7.76 9.41 -17.79
C ALA A 31 7.38 10.90 -17.81
N ASP A 32 6.45 11.28 -18.68
CA ASP A 32 5.95 12.66 -18.77
C ASP A 32 5.18 13.07 -17.51
N ILE A 33 4.43 12.15 -16.90
CA ILE A 33 3.67 12.40 -15.66
C ILE A 33 4.58 12.51 -14.44
N THR A 34 5.57 11.62 -14.33
CA THR A 34 6.38 11.46 -13.10
C THR A 34 7.70 12.21 -13.14
N GLY A 35 8.16 12.58 -14.33
CA GLY A 35 9.52 13.08 -14.58
C GLY A 35 10.60 11.99 -14.50
N VAL A 36 10.24 10.72 -14.32
CA VAL A 36 11.18 9.59 -14.29
C VAL A 36 11.37 9.07 -15.71
N SER A 37 12.59 9.10 -16.23
CA SER A 37 12.85 8.66 -17.62
C SER A 37 12.31 7.25 -17.93
N ALA A 38 11.82 7.05 -19.15
CA ALA A 38 11.27 5.76 -19.60
C ALA A 38 12.25 4.58 -19.47
N SER A 39 13.56 4.83 -19.62
CA SER A 39 14.60 3.81 -19.42
C SER A 39 14.74 3.41 -17.95
N THR A 40 14.63 4.37 -17.02
CA THR A 40 14.60 4.10 -15.58
C THR A 40 13.32 3.37 -15.18
N LEU A 41 12.16 3.78 -15.69
CA LEU A 41 10.89 3.08 -15.47
C LEU A 41 10.96 1.62 -15.96
N SER A 42 11.50 1.38 -17.16
CA SER A 42 11.69 0.03 -17.69
C SER A 42 12.57 -0.84 -16.78
N ARG A 43 13.69 -0.30 -16.28
CA ARG A 43 14.56 -1.00 -15.33
C ARG A 43 13.81 -1.31 -14.03
N ILE A 44 13.10 -0.33 -13.47
CA ILE A 44 12.33 -0.48 -12.24
C ILE A 44 11.24 -1.56 -12.40
N GLU A 45 10.44 -1.53 -13.47
CA GLU A 45 9.39 -2.54 -13.73
C GLU A 45 9.94 -3.97 -13.88
N ASN A 46 11.20 -4.11 -14.30
CA ASN A 46 11.89 -5.39 -14.42
C ASN A 46 12.67 -5.77 -13.14
N GLY A 47 12.53 -5.00 -12.06
CA GLY A 47 13.24 -5.22 -10.80
C GLY A 47 14.75 -4.99 -10.90
N ALA A 48 15.22 -4.31 -11.96
CA ALA A 48 16.62 -4.09 -12.24
C ALA A 48 17.10 -2.73 -11.72
N GLY A 49 18.25 -2.74 -11.05
CA GLY A 49 18.88 -1.53 -10.51
C GLY A 49 18.27 -1.06 -9.18
N LYS A 50 18.89 -0.03 -8.60
CA LYS A 50 18.36 0.67 -7.42
C LYS A 50 17.86 2.05 -7.84
N PRO A 51 16.55 2.33 -7.74
CA PRO A 51 16.06 3.69 -7.88
C PRO A 51 16.62 4.55 -6.74
N ASP A 52 16.97 5.79 -7.04
CA ASP A 52 17.34 6.77 -6.03
C ASP A 52 16.09 7.28 -5.28
N ALA A 53 16.33 8.01 -4.19
CA ALA A 53 15.27 8.50 -3.31
C ALA A 53 14.28 9.43 -4.03
N ASP A 54 14.74 10.22 -5.01
CA ASP A 54 13.89 11.15 -5.76
C ASP A 54 12.93 10.38 -6.68
N ASN A 55 13.44 9.41 -7.42
CA ASN A 55 12.62 8.51 -8.25
C ASN A 55 11.63 7.71 -7.39
N ILE A 56 12.03 7.25 -6.21
CA ILE A 56 11.11 6.57 -5.28
C ILE A 56 9.98 7.51 -4.84
N ALA A 57 10.29 8.74 -4.44
CA ALA A 57 9.30 9.70 -3.97
C ALA A 57 8.30 10.08 -5.09
N ARG A 58 8.80 10.33 -6.31
CA ARG A 58 7.97 10.63 -7.49
C ARG A 58 7.02 9.48 -7.82
N LEU A 59 7.53 8.25 -7.84
CA LEU A 59 6.72 7.08 -8.15
C LEU A 59 5.73 6.75 -7.05
N ALA A 60 6.13 6.85 -5.78
CA ALA A 60 5.24 6.67 -4.63
C ALA A 60 4.08 7.68 -4.65
N SER A 61 4.38 8.95 -4.94
CA SER A 61 3.38 10.00 -5.10
C SER A 61 2.41 9.70 -6.26
N TRP A 62 2.93 9.29 -7.43
CA TRP A 62 2.08 8.95 -8.58
C TRP A 62 1.21 7.70 -8.34
N LEU A 63 1.74 6.74 -7.59
CA LEU A 63 1.03 5.52 -7.19
C LEU A 63 -0.01 5.76 -6.09
N ASP A 64 -0.06 6.95 -5.50
CA ASP A 64 -0.83 7.26 -4.28
C ASP A 64 -0.53 6.23 -3.17
N MET A 65 0.76 5.96 -2.98
CA MET A 65 1.27 4.89 -2.12
C MET A 65 2.24 5.46 -1.09
N PRO A 66 2.07 5.17 0.21
CA PRO A 66 3.06 5.51 1.24
C PRO A 66 4.41 4.84 0.93
N ILE A 67 5.51 5.59 1.08
CA ILE A 67 6.88 5.11 0.80
C ILE A 67 7.22 3.89 1.69
N GLU A 68 6.66 3.81 2.88
CA GLU A 68 6.81 2.72 3.84
C GLU A 68 6.40 1.36 3.24
N ARG A 69 5.47 1.36 2.26
CA ARG A 69 5.03 0.14 1.60
C ARG A 69 6.12 -0.48 0.73
N VAL A 70 6.93 0.35 0.10
CA VAL A 70 8.07 -0.08 -0.74
C VAL A 70 9.38 -0.16 0.03
N MET A 71 9.42 0.29 1.29
CA MET A 71 10.56 0.09 2.18
C MET A 71 10.51 -1.33 2.77
N HIS A 72 11.65 -2.01 2.83
CA HIS A 72 11.84 -3.15 3.73
C HIS A 72 12.48 -2.68 5.02
N ASP A 73 11.80 -2.97 6.13
CA ASP A 73 12.50 -3.27 7.37
C ASP A 73 13.18 -4.63 7.20
N GLY A 74 14.44 -4.73 7.62
CA GLY A 74 15.25 -5.96 7.56
C GLY A 74 14.74 -7.10 8.46
N HIS A 75 13.44 -7.10 8.77
CA HIS A 75 12.74 -7.99 9.68
C HIS A 75 11.53 -8.71 9.05
N ARG A 76 11.27 -8.61 7.74
CA ARG A 76 10.19 -9.39 7.11
C ARG A 76 10.54 -10.88 7.00
N THR A 77 10.13 -11.63 8.02
CA THR A 77 10.02 -13.09 8.00
C THR A 77 8.62 -13.49 7.49
N ALA A 78 8.45 -14.73 7.01
CA ALA A 78 7.15 -15.23 6.50
C ALA A 78 6.01 -15.23 7.56
N SER A 79 6.33 -14.90 8.81
CA SER A 79 5.41 -14.71 9.94
C SER A 79 5.02 -13.24 10.20
N ASP A 80 5.57 -12.27 9.47
CA ASP A 80 5.14 -10.89 9.61
C ASP A 80 3.71 -10.73 9.04
N PRO A 81 2.82 -10.01 9.76
CA PRO A 81 1.46 -9.80 9.30
C PRO A 81 1.50 -9.14 7.92
N LYS A 82 0.82 -9.77 6.94
CA LYS A 82 0.70 -9.25 5.58
C LYS A 82 0.18 -7.81 5.67
N PRO A 83 0.86 -6.83 5.05
CA PRO A 83 0.40 -5.45 5.10
C PRO A 83 -1.04 -5.39 4.60
N VAL A 84 -1.92 -4.85 5.45
CA VAL A 84 -3.34 -4.66 5.15
C VAL A 84 -3.43 -3.87 3.85
N VAL A 85 -4.03 -4.49 2.83
CA VAL A 85 -4.18 -3.89 1.50
C VAL A 85 -5.17 -2.73 1.63
N TYR A 86 -4.67 -1.49 1.62
CA TYR A 86 -5.51 -0.32 1.49
C TYR A 86 -6.03 -0.25 0.05
N TYR A 87 -7.32 -0.53 -0.13
CA TYR A 87 -8.04 -0.24 -1.37
C TYR A 87 -8.59 1.19 -1.26
N PRO A 88 -8.29 2.11 -2.20
CA PRO A 88 -8.73 3.52 -2.15
C PRO A 88 -10.25 3.76 -2.09
N HIS A 89 -11.06 2.71 -2.12
CA HIS A 89 -12.53 2.77 -2.10
C HIS A 89 -13.18 1.93 -1.00
N GLU A 90 -12.41 1.20 -0.19
CA GLU A 90 -12.95 0.43 0.94
C GLU A 90 -12.71 1.18 2.25
N SER A 91 -13.78 1.40 2.99
CA SER A 91 -13.70 1.97 4.33
C SER A 91 -13.00 0.98 5.28
N THR A 92 -12.23 1.47 6.26
CA THR A 92 -11.57 0.60 7.27
C THR A 92 -12.51 -0.46 7.87
N PRO A 93 -13.79 -0.15 8.18
CA PRO A 93 -14.76 -1.15 8.62
C PRO A 93 -15.02 -2.30 7.62
N GLU A 94 -15.05 -2.02 6.31
CA GLU A 94 -15.28 -3.06 5.29
C GLU A 94 -14.11 -4.04 5.18
N ILE A 95 -12.88 -3.51 5.29
CA ILE A 95 -11.67 -4.33 5.31
C ILE A 95 -11.70 -5.28 6.52
N VAL A 96 -12.03 -4.76 7.71
CA VAL A 96 -12.11 -5.58 8.93
C VAL A 96 -13.22 -6.62 8.83
N GLU A 97 -14.38 -6.24 8.29
CA GLU A 97 -15.48 -7.17 8.05
C GLU A 97 -15.07 -8.32 7.11
N ALA A 98 -14.34 -8.01 6.04
CA ALA A 98 -13.82 -9.01 5.12
C ALA A 98 -12.89 -10.02 5.79
N HIS A 99 -12.03 -9.55 6.70
CA HIS A 99 -11.13 -10.41 7.46
C HIS A 99 -11.88 -11.28 8.47
N LEU A 100 -12.81 -10.70 9.24
CA LEU A 100 -13.60 -11.44 10.22
C LEU A 100 -14.45 -12.54 9.57
N ARG A 101 -15.00 -12.27 8.39
CA ARG A 101 -15.78 -13.27 7.63
C ARG A 101 -14.92 -14.41 7.10
N ALA A 102 -13.65 -14.15 6.78
CA ALA A 102 -12.71 -15.14 6.29
C ALA A 102 -12.04 -15.98 7.40
N ASP A 103 -12.26 -15.63 8.66
CA ASP A 103 -11.65 -16.33 9.79
C ASP A 103 -12.36 -17.67 10.08
N LYS A 104 -11.66 -18.76 9.80
CA LYS A 104 -12.12 -20.14 10.06
C LYS A 104 -12.36 -20.47 11.54
N HIS A 105 -11.87 -19.63 12.46
CA HIS A 105 -12.07 -19.79 13.90
C HIS A 105 -13.36 -19.11 14.39
N LEU A 106 -14.05 -18.37 13.55
CA LEU A 106 -15.29 -17.68 13.89
C LEU A 106 -16.50 -18.35 13.22
N THR A 107 -17.63 -18.37 13.95
CA THR A 107 -18.93 -18.61 13.31
C THR A 107 -19.36 -17.37 12.55
N ALA A 108 -20.22 -17.53 11.54
CA ALA A 108 -20.76 -16.42 10.78
C ALA A 108 -21.43 -15.36 11.68
N ASP A 109 -22.18 -15.81 12.69
CA ASP A 109 -22.85 -14.92 13.66
C ASP A 109 -21.83 -14.16 14.53
N THR A 110 -20.76 -14.82 14.98
CA THR A 110 -19.71 -14.16 15.78
C THR A 110 -18.95 -13.13 14.95
N ALA A 111 -18.58 -13.48 13.71
CA ALA A 111 -17.92 -12.57 12.79
C ALA A 111 -18.78 -11.33 12.50
N LYS A 112 -20.09 -11.53 12.33
CA LYS A 112 -21.06 -10.44 12.16
C LYS A 112 -21.11 -9.53 13.39
N ALA A 113 -21.27 -10.11 14.58
CA ALA A 113 -21.34 -9.35 15.83
C ALA A 113 -20.06 -8.53 16.09
N LEU A 114 -18.88 -9.11 15.82
CA LEU A 114 -17.60 -8.42 15.96
C LEU A 114 -17.45 -7.28 14.94
N SER A 115 -17.91 -7.48 13.70
CA SER A 115 -17.92 -6.43 12.67
C SER A 115 -18.82 -5.25 13.08
N GLU A 116 -20.02 -5.54 13.56
CA GLU A 116 -20.97 -4.50 14.02
C GLU A 116 -20.37 -3.71 15.19
N LEU A 117 -19.78 -4.38 16.18
CA LEU A 117 -19.09 -3.74 17.30
C LEU A 117 -17.97 -2.82 16.81
N PHE A 118 -17.11 -3.31 15.92
CA PHE A 118 -16.00 -2.54 15.36
C PHE A 118 -16.51 -1.31 14.60
N ARG A 119 -17.52 -1.47 13.75
CA ARG A 119 -18.11 -0.38 12.95
C ARG A 119 -18.63 0.75 13.86
N VAL A 120 -19.35 0.39 14.93
CA VAL A 120 -19.87 1.36 15.91
C VAL A 120 -18.72 2.09 16.62
N ALA A 121 -17.74 1.36 17.14
CA ALA A 121 -16.58 1.95 17.81
C ALA A 121 -15.79 2.87 16.86
N TYR A 122 -15.54 2.42 15.64
CA TYR A 122 -14.80 3.18 14.63
C TYR A 122 -15.50 4.50 14.30
N ALA A 123 -16.82 4.49 14.07
CA ALA A 123 -17.59 5.71 13.81
C ALA A 123 -17.53 6.69 15.00
N GLN A 124 -17.62 6.18 16.23
CA GLN A 124 -17.60 7.00 17.44
C GLN A 124 -16.24 7.68 17.68
N PHE A 125 -15.13 6.98 17.42
CA PHE A 125 -13.80 7.47 17.77
C PHE A 125 -13.03 8.12 16.60
N SER A 126 -13.39 7.84 15.35
CA SER A 126 -12.71 8.42 14.17
C SER A 126 -12.95 9.92 13.98
N ALA A 127 -14.11 10.45 14.42
CA ALA A 127 -14.45 11.88 14.28
C ALA A 127 -13.80 12.80 15.34
N THR A 128 -13.18 12.24 16.39
CA THR A 128 -12.71 13.02 17.55
C THR A 128 -11.29 13.58 17.36
N SER A 129 -10.49 13.07 16.42
CA SER A 129 -9.11 13.55 16.20
C SER A 129 -9.02 14.84 15.35
N ASN A 130 -10.07 15.21 14.61
CA ASN A 130 -10.00 16.31 13.65
C ASN A 130 -10.30 17.71 14.25
N LYS A 131 -10.54 17.82 15.57
CA LYS A 131 -10.93 19.09 16.24
C LYS A 131 -9.84 19.77 17.07
N LYS A 132 -8.57 19.30 17.04
CA LYS A 132 -7.46 19.87 17.84
C LYS A 132 -6.30 20.45 17.01
N ARG A 133 -6.58 20.99 15.83
CA ARG A 133 -5.64 21.85 15.08
C ARG A 133 -6.39 23.03 14.47
N ALA A 134 -6.67 24.01 15.31
CA ALA A 134 -6.99 25.38 14.93
C ALA A 134 -6.26 26.30 15.92
#